data_AF-A0A4C1XCD6-F1
#
_entry.id   AF-A0A4C1XCD6-F1
#
_cell.length_a   1.000
_cell.length_b   1.000
_cell.length_c   1.000
_cell.angle_alpha   90.00
_cell.angle_beta   90.00
_cell.angle_gamma   90.00
#
_symmetry.space_group_name_H-M   'P 1'
#
loop_
_entity.id
_entity.type
_entity.pdbx_description
1 polymer ?
#
loop_
_entity_poly.entity_id
_entity_poly.type
_entity_poly.pdbx_seq_one_letter_code
_entity_poly.pdbx_strand_id
1 'polypeptide(L)'
;MGKTAAESHWILLEVYDEHALAEQTCRKWFARFKSGDFELDDKERPGQPKKFEDEELQGLLDIDSCQTLQELATSLAVDLSTVGKRLKTMGMIQKQG
;
A
#
# COMPACT_ATOMS: atom_id res chain seq x y z
N MET A 1 -6.36 -37.88 -8.77
CA MET A 1 -6.76 -36.57 -9.36
C MET A 1 -7.24 -35.68 -8.23
N GLY A 2 -6.76 -34.45 -8.15
CA GLY A 2 -7.29 -33.46 -7.20
C GLY A 2 -8.65 -32.91 -7.67
N LYS A 3 -9.38 -32.28 -6.75
CA LYS A 3 -10.61 -31.53 -7.08
C LYS A 3 -10.28 -30.39 -8.05
N THR A 4 -11.23 -30.04 -8.90
CA THR A 4 -11.18 -28.87 -9.78
C THR A 4 -11.61 -27.60 -9.05
N ALA A 5 -11.30 -26.43 -9.63
CA ALA A 5 -11.74 -25.15 -9.06
C ALA A 5 -13.26 -25.02 -8.94
N ALA A 6 -14.01 -25.60 -9.89
CA ALA A 6 -15.47 -25.60 -9.87
C ALA A 6 -16.02 -26.50 -8.75
N GLU A 7 -15.48 -27.71 -8.59
CA GLU A 7 -15.86 -28.61 -7.50
C GLU A 7 -15.53 -28.00 -6.12
N SER A 8 -14.38 -27.34 -5.99
CA SER A 8 -14.03 -26.61 -4.77
C SER A 8 -14.98 -25.45 -4.50
N HIS A 9 -15.42 -24.73 -5.54
CA HIS A 9 -16.42 -23.66 -5.38
C HIS A 9 -17.76 -24.20 -4.88
N TRP A 10 -18.24 -25.33 -5.41
CA TRP A 10 -19.47 -25.97 -4.93
C TRP A 10 -19.39 -26.37 -3.46
N ILE A 11 -18.27 -26.95 -3.03
CA ILE A 11 -18.04 -27.30 -1.63
C ILE A 11 -18.02 -26.05 -0.74
N LEU A 12 -17.41 -24.95 -1.22
CA LEU A 12 -17.41 -23.69 -0.48
C LEU A 12 -18.82 -23.11 -0.34
N LEU A 13 -19.64 -23.18 -1.39
CA LEU A 13 -21.06 -22.78 -1.32
C LEU A 13 -21.85 -23.65 -0.35
N GLU A 14 -21.64 -24.96 -0.35
CA GLU A 14 -22.33 -25.87 0.58
C GLU A 14 -22.00 -25.58 2.06
N VAL A 15 -20.77 -25.17 2.35
CA VAL A 15 -20.30 -24.94 3.73
C VAL A 15 -20.52 -23.51 4.21
N TYR A 16 -20.31 -22.51 3.34
CA TYR A 16 -20.27 -21.09 3.70
C TYR A 16 -21.40 -20.26 3.08
N ASP A 17 -22.22 -20.86 2.21
CA ASP A 17 -23.38 -20.24 1.57
C ASP A 17 -23.04 -18.87 0.95
N GLU A 18 -23.72 -17.79 1.35
CA GLU A 18 -23.50 -16.43 0.83
C GLU A 18 -22.09 -15.86 1.11
N HIS A 19 -21.35 -16.45 2.07
CA HIS A 19 -20.00 -16.02 2.44
C HIS A 19 -18.91 -16.78 1.66
N ALA A 20 -19.31 -17.69 0.76
CA ALA A 20 -18.38 -18.45 -0.06
C ALA A 20 -17.62 -17.57 -1.07
N LEU A 21 -16.42 -18.00 -1.42
CA LEU A 21 -15.66 -17.35 -2.50
C LEU A 21 -16.33 -17.57 -3.84
N ALA A 22 -16.36 -16.52 -4.67
CA ALA A 22 -16.78 -16.63 -6.07
C ALA A 22 -15.92 -17.66 -6.84
N GLU A 23 -16.51 -18.34 -7.81
CA GLU A 23 -15.81 -19.33 -8.64
C GLU A 23 -14.56 -18.75 -9.31
N GLN A 24 -14.62 -17.49 -9.74
CA GLN A 24 -13.49 -16.78 -10.34
C GLN A 24 -12.31 -16.66 -9.38
N THR A 25 -12.56 -16.45 -8.08
CA THR A 25 -11.54 -16.41 -7.05
C THR A 25 -10.92 -17.79 -6.85
N CYS A 26 -11.73 -18.86 -6.85
CA CYS A 26 -11.23 -20.24 -6.82
C CYS A 26 -10.30 -20.52 -8.02
N ARG A 27 -10.71 -20.12 -9.23
CA ARG A 27 -9.88 -20.29 -10.45
C ARG A 27 -8.54 -19.54 -10.35
N LYS A 28 -8.54 -18.31 -9.81
CA LYS A 28 -7.30 -17.53 -9.60
C LYS A 28 -6.35 -18.24 -8.63
N TRP A 29 -6.86 -18.72 -7.49
CA TRP A 29 -6.06 -19.48 -6.53
C TRP A 29 -5.50 -20.78 -7.12
N PHE A 30 -6.33 -21.52 -7.86
CA PHE A 30 -5.87 -22.73 -8.55
C PHE A 30 -4.77 -22.45 -9.59
N ALA A 31 -4.84 -21.33 -10.32
CA ALA A 31 -3.79 -20.92 -11.23
C ALA A 31 -2.48 -20.60 -10.48
N ARG A 32 -2.59 -19.88 -9.35
CA ARG A 32 -1.46 -19.57 -8.47
C ARG A 32 -0.79 -20.83 -7.92
N PHE A 33 -1.57 -21.78 -7.40
CA PHE A 33 -1.08 -23.06 -6.91
C PHE A 33 -0.44 -23.91 -8.02
N LYS A 34 -0.98 -23.89 -9.24
CA LYS A 34 -0.37 -24.56 -10.40
C LYS A 34 0.97 -23.95 -10.81
N SER A 35 1.19 -22.66 -10.55
CA SER A 35 2.50 -22.02 -10.74
C SER A 35 3.51 -22.29 -9.62
N GLY A 36 3.13 -23.06 -8.59
CA GLY A 36 4.00 -23.38 -7.45
C GLY A 36 4.04 -22.30 -6.36
N ASP A 37 3.21 -21.27 -6.46
CA ASP A 37 3.05 -20.23 -5.44
C ASP A 37 1.93 -20.67 -4.49
N PHE A 38 2.31 -21.13 -3.30
CA PHE A 38 1.41 -21.61 -2.25
C PHE A 38 1.28 -20.61 -1.09
N GLU A 39 1.84 -19.41 -1.22
CA GLU A 39 1.70 -18.38 -0.19
C GLU A 39 0.24 -17.94 -0.10
N LEU A 40 -0.32 -17.97 1.11
CA LEU A 40 -1.70 -17.59 1.35
C LEU A 40 -1.85 -16.10 1.63
N ASP A 41 -0.77 -15.45 2.06
CA ASP A 41 -0.76 -14.03 2.33
C ASP A 41 -0.89 -13.22 1.03
N ASP A 42 -1.51 -12.04 1.19
CA ASP A 42 -1.52 -11.04 0.15
C ASP A 42 -0.09 -10.57 -0.10
N LYS A 43 0.28 -10.46 -1.38
CA LYS A 43 1.51 -9.78 -1.77
C LYS A 43 1.41 -8.31 -1.33
N GLU A 44 2.58 -7.70 -1.16
CA GLU A 44 2.66 -6.27 -0.86
C GLU A 44 1.77 -5.51 -1.85
N ARG A 45 0.77 -4.83 -1.30
CA ARG A 45 -0.15 -4.05 -2.12
C ARG A 45 0.57 -2.78 -2.52
N PRO A 46 0.55 -2.40 -3.81
CA PRO A 46 1.09 -1.10 -4.20
C PRO A 46 0.39 -0.03 -3.38
N GLY A 47 1.17 0.70 -2.59
CA GLY A 47 0.69 1.83 -1.82
C GLY A 47 0.29 2.99 -2.73
N GLN A 48 -0.18 4.08 -2.11
CA GLN A 48 -0.35 5.34 -2.84
C GLN A 48 1.02 5.79 -3.37
N PRO A 49 1.12 6.19 -4.66
CA PRO A 49 2.35 6.77 -5.20
C PRO A 49 2.80 7.96 -4.35
N LYS A 50 4.11 8.09 -4.13
CA LYS A 50 4.67 9.28 -3.49
C LYS A 50 4.39 10.50 -4.39
N LYS A 51 4.01 11.62 -3.76
CA LYS A 51 3.80 12.90 -4.46
C LYS A 51 5.12 13.64 -4.72
N PHE A 52 6.15 13.37 -3.92
CA PHE A 52 7.51 13.93 -3.99
C PHE A 52 8.49 12.96 -3.30
N GLU A 53 9.78 13.05 -3.64
CA GLU A 53 10.85 12.26 -3.03
C GLU A 53 11.49 12.95 -1.80
N ASP A 54 12.17 12.18 -0.95
CA ASP A 54 12.79 12.74 0.27
C ASP A 54 13.87 13.76 -0.05
N GLU A 55 14.56 13.56 -1.17
CA GLU A 55 15.61 14.43 -1.66
C GLU A 55 15.06 15.80 -2.07
N GLU A 56 13.83 15.87 -2.57
CA GLU A 56 13.19 17.15 -2.92
C GLU A 56 12.86 17.96 -1.66
N LEU A 57 12.31 17.29 -0.64
CA LEU A 57 12.03 17.93 0.65
C LEU A 57 13.32 18.30 1.39
N GLN A 58 14.34 17.45 1.35
CA GLN A 58 15.65 17.73 1.94
C GLN A 58 16.32 18.94 1.26
N GLY A 59 16.27 19.01 -0.08
CA GLY A 59 16.83 20.14 -0.81
C GLY A 59 16.19 21.49 -0.45
N LEU A 60 14.89 21.52 -0.15
CA LEU A 60 14.23 22.75 0.34
C LEU A 60 14.74 23.16 1.74
N LEU A 61 14.93 22.18 2.63
CA LEU A 61 15.42 22.42 3.99
C LEU A 61 16.91 22.79 4.04
N ASP A 62 17.70 22.31 3.10
CA ASP A 62 19.12 22.67 2.97
C ASP A 62 19.28 24.13 2.49
N ILE A 63 18.30 24.65 1.75
CA ILE A 63 18.24 26.06 1.35
C ILE A 63 17.82 26.93 2.54
N ASP A 64 16.74 26.55 3.23
CA ASP A 64 16.26 27.25 4.41
C ASP A 64 15.59 26.28 5.40
N SER A 65 16.31 25.98 6.48
CA SER A 65 15.83 25.07 7.53
C SER A 65 14.70 25.64 8.39
N CYS A 66 14.43 26.95 8.29
CA CYS A 66 13.40 27.64 9.07
C CYS A 66 12.05 27.72 8.36
N GLN A 67 11.92 27.13 7.16
CA GLN A 67 10.68 27.10 6.40
C GLN A 67 9.53 26.51 7.20
N THR A 68 8.37 27.13 7.06
CA THR A 68 7.12 26.64 7.63
C THR A 68 6.59 25.45 6.82
N LEU A 69 5.76 24.63 7.47
CA LEU A 69 5.05 23.54 6.77
C LEU A 69 4.23 24.07 5.58
N GLN A 70 3.72 25.30 5.66
CA GLN A 70 2.89 25.90 4.61
C GLN A 70 3.70 26.26 3.37
N GLU A 71 4.91 26.79 3.55
CA GLU A 71 5.83 27.08 2.44
C GLU A 71 6.26 25.79 1.75
N LEU A 72 6.66 24.77 2.53
CA LEU A 72 7.02 23.45 2.00
C LEU A 72 5.87 22.79 1.24
N ALA A 73 4.66 22.83 1.80
CA ALA A 73 3.46 22.29 1.16
C ALA A 73 3.15 23.00 -0.17
N THR A 74 3.33 24.31 -0.22
CA THR A 74 3.12 25.11 -1.43
C THR A 74 4.16 24.78 -2.49
N SER A 75 5.45 24.72 -2.14
CA SER A 75 6.53 24.37 -3.06
C SER A 75 6.40 22.97 -3.64
N LEU A 76 5.96 22.00 -2.83
CA LEU A 76 5.76 20.60 -3.25
C LEU A 76 4.38 20.33 -3.85
N ALA A 77 3.50 21.34 -3.92
CA ALA A 77 2.11 21.20 -4.37
C ALA A 77 1.34 20.06 -3.66
N VAL A 78 1.54 19.92 -2.34
CA VAL A 78 0.90 18.91 -1.50
C VAL A 78 0.19 19.52 -0.31
N ASP A 79 -0.64 18.72 0.34
CA ASP A 79 -1.31 19.10 1.59
C ASP A 79 -0.29 19.23 2.73
N LEU A 80 -0.50 20.20 3.64
CA LEU A 80 0.27 20.39 4.88
C LEU A 80 0.52 19.09 5.66
N SER A 81 -0.53 18.25 5.76
CA SER A 81 -0.44 16.98 6.48
C SER A 81 0.52 15.98 5.83
N THR A 82 0.72 16.05 4.51
CA THR A 82 1.65 15.20 3.76
C THR A 82 3.08 15.53 4.15
N VAL A 83 3.44 16.83 4.14
CA VAL A 83 4.77 17.30 4.55
C VAL A 83 5.04 16.94 6.01
N GLY A 84 4.10 17.24 6.91
CA GLY A 84 4.26 16.95 8.34
C GLY A 84 4.45 15.46 8.64
N LYS A 85 3.67 14.58 7.99
CA LYS A 85 3.86 13.12 8.09
C LYS A 85 5.25 12.71 7.58
N ARG A 86 5.68 13.28 6.46
CA ARG A 86 6.96 12.92 5.84
C ARG A 86 8.15 13.34 6.68
N LEU A 87 8.17 14.57 7.19
CA LEU A 87 9.20 15.06 8.11
C LEU A 87 9.32 14.17 9.35
N LYS A 88 8.17 13.72 9.90
CA LYS A 88 8.16 12.77 11.03
C LYS A 88 8.76 11.41 10.64
N THR A 89 8.43 10.90 9.45
CA THR A 89 9.04 9.66 8.93
C THR A 89 10.55 9.80 8.71
N MET A 90 11.03 10.98 8.32
CA MET A 90 12.45 11.30 8.19
C MET A 90 13.15 11.55 9.54
N GLY A 91 12.42 11.54 10.66
CA GLY A 91 12.99 11.77 12.00
C GLY A 91 13.32 13.23 12.31
N MET A 92 12.77 14.19 11.56
CA MET A 92 13.00 15.61 11.77
C MET A 92 12.17 16.16 12.93
N ILE A 93 12.77 17.02 13.73
CA ILE A 93 12.13 17.69 14.88
C ILE A 93 12.32 19.20 14.78
N GLN A 94 11.27 19.95 15.11
CA GLN A 94 11.38 21.40 15.24
C GLN A 94 12.06 21.72 16.57
N LYS A 95 13.23 22.35 16.51
CA LYS A 95 13.92 22.88 17.69
C LYS A 95 13.51 24.34 17.88
N GLN A 96 13.18 24.72 19.10
CA GLN A 96 13.04 26.13 19.47
C GLN A 96 14.41 26.64 19.93
N GLY A 97 14.85 27.74 19.33
CA GLY A 97 16.05 28.47 19.73
C GLY A 97 15.76 29.50 20.80
#